data_AF-A0AAE1NK41-F1
#
_entry.id   AF-A0AAE1NK41-F1
#
_cell.length_a   1.000
_cell.length_b   1.000
_cell.length_c   1.000
_cell.angle_alpha   90.00
_cell.angle_beta   90.00
_cell.angle_gamma   90.00
#
_symmetry.space_group_name_H-M   'P 1'
#
loop_
_entity.id
_entity.type
_entity.pdbx_description
1 polymer ?
#
loop_
_entity_poly.entity_id
_entity_poly.type
_entity_poly.pdbx_seq_one_letter_code
_entity_poly.pdbx_strand_id
1 'polypeptide(L)' 'MWYPRVVLRPKTYLCPFCDKCFTNRQSRSRHVHQKHAAGLAGTCTVCGHVYTNLQTRCAHTRVHSRKIKP' A
#
# COMPACT_ATOMS: atom_id res chain seq x y z
N MET A 1 6.89 -6.37 -38.78
CA MET A 1 6.88 -7.39 -37.71
C MET A 1 7.34 -6.73 -36.42
N TRP A 2 6.40 -6.35 -35.55
CA TRP A 2 6.71 -5.80 -34.23
C TRP A 2 6.99 -6.96 -33.29
N TYR A 3 8.25 -7.36 -33.17
CA TYR A 3 8.66 -8.28 -32.13
C TYR A 3 8.50 -7.55 -30.79
N PRO A 4 7.63 -8.00 -29.86
CA PRO A 4 7.57 -7.40 -28.54
C PRO A 4 8.96 -7.55 -27.92
N ARG A 5 9.61 -6.42 -27.71
CA ARG A 5 10.94 -6.30 -27.12
C ARG A 5 10.97 -7.11 -25.83
N VAL A 6 11.59 -8.29 -25.86
CA VAL A 6 11.80 -9.10 -24.66
C VAL A 6 12.77 -8.34 -23.76
N VAL A 7 12.23 -7.53 -22.87
CA VAL A 7 13.01 -6.95 -21.79
C VAL A 7 13.31 -8.10 -20.85
N LEU A 8 14.46 -8.74 -21.04
CA LEU A 8 15.10 -9.50 -19.96
C LEU A 8 15.44 -8.47 -18.87
N ARG A 9 14.46 -8.15 -18.02
CA ARG A 9 14.65 -7.25 -16.89
C ARG A 9 15.73 -7.94 -16.03
N PRO A 10 16.92 -7.34 -15.83
CA PRO A 10 17.84 -7.83 -14.82
C PRO A 10 17.07 -7.97 -13.51
N LYS A 11 17.41 -8.95 -12.68
CA LYS A 11 16.73 -9.39 -11.46
C LYS A 11 16.42 -8.22 -10.52
N THR A 12 15.38 -7.47 -10.88
CA THR A 12 14.89 -6.25 -10.23
C THR A 12 13.57 -6.62 -9.57
N TYR A 13 13.33 -6.03 -8.42
CA TYR A 13 12.14 -6.31 -7.65
C TYR A 13 11.02 -5.41 -8.17
N LEU A 14 10.32 -5.89 -9.20
CA LEU A 14 9.17 -5.21 -9.80
C LEU A 14 8.00 -5.13 -8.82
N CYS A 15 7.34 -3.99 -8.77
CA CYS A 15 6.08 -3.86 -8.05
C CYS A 15 4.96 -4.58 -8.83
N PRO A 16 4.12 -5.42 -8.20
CA PRO A 16 3.02 -6.09 -8.88
C PRO A 16 1.81 -5.18 -9.16
N PHE A 17 1.82 -3.94 -8.64
CA PHE A 17 0.71 -3.00 -8.75
C PHE A 17 1.05 -1.75 -9.57
N CYS A 18 2.31 -1.57 -10.01
CA CYS A 18 2.74 -0.49 -10.90
C CYS A 18 4.09 -0.80 -11.58
N ASP A 19 4.47 -0.02 -12.59
CA ASP A 19 5.70 -0.23 -13.37
C ASP A 19 7.01 0.18 -12.66
N LYS A 20 6.98 0.40 -11.34
CA LYS A 20 8.18 0.74 -10.57
C LYS A 20 9.04 -0.49 -10.32
N CYS A 21 10.34 -0.30 -10.53
CA CYS A 21 11.37 -1.30 -10.30
C CYS A 21 12.25 -0.89 -9.12
N PHE A 22 12.65 -1.87 -8.32
CA PHE A 22 13.51 -1.65 -7.16
C PHE A 22 14.75 -2.55 -7.21
N THR A 23 15.84 -2.07 -6.60
CA THR A 23 17.13 -2.78 -6.55
C THR A 23 17.13 -3.94 -5.55
N ASN A 24 16.21 -3.96 -4.58
CA ASN A 24 16.14 -4.99 -3.53
C ASN A 24 14.70 -5.32 -3.09
N ARG A 25 14.50 -6.51 -2.52
CA ARG A 25 13.17 -7.00 -2.10
C ARG A 25 12.54 -6.10 -1.05
N GLN A 26 13.35 -5.61 -0.09
CA GLN A 26 12.89 -4.78 1.01
C GLN A 26 12.35 -3.44 0.52
N SER A 27 13.04 -2.80 -0.45
CA SER A 27 12.59 -1.52 -1.00
C SER A 27 11.31 -1.67 -1.82
N ARG A 28 11.18 -2.73 -2.63
CA ARG A 28 9.91 -3.09 -3.26
C ARG A 28 8.80 -3.35 -2.23
N SER A 29 9.09 -4.13 -1.18
CA SER A 29 8.10 -4.47 -0.16
C SER A 29 7.61 -3.24 0.59
N ARG A 30 8.51 -2.33 0.96
CA ARG A 30 8.17 -1.03 1.56
C ARG A 30 7.33 -0.18 0.61
N HIS A 31 7.71 -0.10 -0.66
CA HIS A 31 6.94 0.62 -1.66
C HIS A 31 5.52 0.05 -1.82
N VAL A 32 5.40 -1.27 -1.97
CA VAL A 32 4.12 -1.95 -2.04
C VAL A 32 3.32 -1.64 -0.78
N HIS A 33 3.91 -1.75 0.40
CA HIS A 33 3.22 -1.47 1.65
C HIS A 33 2.71 -0.02 1.75
N GLN A 34 3.55 0.96 1.37
CA GLN A 34 3.23 2.39 1.50
C GLN A 34 2.32 2.94 0.40
N LYS A 35 2.42 2.42 -0.83
CA LYS A 35 1.73 2.99 -2.00
C LYS A 35 0.58 2.14 -2.49
N HIS A 36 0.59 0.84 -2.21
CA HIS A 36 -0.42 -0.09 -2.70
C HIS A 36 -1.14 -0.83 -1.55
N ALA A 37 -0.49 -1.06 -0.40
CA ALA A 37 -1.09 -1.64 0.79
C ALA A 37 -1.59 -0.60 1.81
N ALA A 38 -1.52 0.70 1.48
CA ALA A 38 -2.18 1.76 2.24
C ALA A 38 -3.69 1.48 2.41
N GLY A 39 -4.30 0.71 1.50
CA GLY A 39 -5.69 0.26 1.59
C GLY A 39 -5.96 -0.91 2.53
N LEU A 40 -4.94 -1.66 3.01
CA LEU A 40 -5.15 -2.92 3.75
C LEU A 40 -4.97 -2.81 5.26
N ALA A 41 -4.14 -1.88 5.75
CA ALA A 41 -3.94 -1.66 7.18
C ALA A 41 -4.27 -0.23 7.65
N GLY A 42 -4.35 0.73 6.73
CA GLY A 42 -4.59 2.14 7.03
C GLY A 42 -6.06 2.56 7.01
N THR A 43 -6.95 1.73 6.46
CA THR A 43 -8.34 2.15 6.23
C THR A 43 -9.18 2.00 7.50
N CYS A 44 -9.87 3.07 7.90
CA CYS A 44 -10.87 2.99 8.95
C CYS A 44 -12.08 2.19 8.44
N THR A 45 -12.45 1.12 9.12
CA THR A 45 -13.61 0.29 8.77
C THR A 45 -14.96 0.98 9.03
N VAL A 46 -14.97 2.09 9.79
CA VAL A 46 -16.20 2.83 10.13
C VAL A 46 -16.54 3.90 9.10
N CYS A 47 -15.54 4.57 8.50
CA CYS A 47 -15.76 5.68 7.56
C CYS A 47 -14.99 5.56 6.24
N GLY A 48 -14.22 4.50 6.04
CA GLY A 48 -13.43 4.28 4.82
C GLY A 48 -12.21 5.19 4.68
N HIS A 49 -11.89 6.02 5.68
CA HIS A 49 -10.79 6.97 5.59
C HIS A 49 -9.43 6.26 5.64
N VAL A 50 -8.55 6.57 4.70
CA VAL A 50 -7.24 5.92 4.56
C VAL A 50 -6.18 6.70 5.34
N TYR A 51 -5.44 5.99 6.18
CA TYR A 51 -4.31 6.52 6.95
C TYR A 51 -2.99 5.93 6.47
N THR A 52 -1.91 6.71 6.56
CA THR A 52 -0.56 6.26 6.17
C THR A 52 0.07 5.30 7.20
N ASN A 53 -0.44 5.28 8.43
CA ASN A 53 0.12 4.52 9.55
C ASN A 53 -1.00 3.87 10.37
N LEU A 54 -0.73 2.68 10.93
CA LEU A 54 -1.70 1.96 11.77
C LEU A 54 -2.05 2.72 13.06
N GLN A 55 -1.07 3.40 13.64
CA GLN A 55 -1.23 4.12 14.90
C GLN A 55 -2.15 5.35 14.75
N THR A 56 -2.05 6.07 13.64
CA THR A 56 -2.94 7.20 13.35
C THR A 56 -4.36 6.73 13.07
N ARG A 57 -4.53 5.60 12.37
CA ARG A 57 -5.82 4.92 12.24
C ARG A 57 -6.41 4.50 13.59
N CYS A 58 -5.63 3.86 14.47
CA CYS A 58 -6.11 3.43 15.79
C CYS A 58 -6.48 4.61 16.71
N ALA A 59 -5.77 5.73 16.62
CA ALA A 59 -6.17 6.95 17.31
C ALA A 59 -7.48 7.51 16.74
N HIS A 60 -7.64 7.49 15.42
CA HIS A 60 -8.86 7.93 14.75
C HIS A 60 -10.09 7.07 15.10
N THR A 61 -9.97 5.74 15.21
CA THR A 61 -11.11 4.88 15.56
C THR A 61 -11.69 5.18 16.95
N ARG A 62 -10.92 5.78 17.85
CA ARG A 62 -11.43 6.28 19.14
C ARG A 62 -12.42 7.43 18.99
N VAL A 63 -12.37 8.20 17.90
CA VAL A 63 -13.34 9.26 17.60
C VAL A 63 -14.71 8.66 17.29
N HIS A 64 -14.75 7.54 16.57
CA HIS A 64 -15.98 6.80 16.32
C HIS A 64 -16.54 6.17 17.59
N SER A 65 -15.68 5.64 18.46
CA SER A 65 -16.10 5.09 19.76
C SER A 65 -16.79 6.12 20.66
N ARG A 66 -16.43 7.42 20.59
CA ARG A 66 -17.14 8.49 21.32
C ARG A 66 -18.53 8.81 20.76
N LYS A 67 -18.86 8.32 19.57
CA LYS A 67 -20.19 8.45 18.94
C LYS A 67 -21.02 7.17 19.01
N ILE A 68 -20.56 6.13 19.71
CA ILE A 68 -21.41 4.99 20.06
C ILE A 68 -22.31 5.45 21.20
N LYS A 69 -23.39 6.18 20.87
CA LYS A 69 -24.61 6.11 21.65
C LYS A 69 -25.31 4.81 21.25
N PRO A 70 -25.59 3.89 22.18
CA PRO A 70 -26.55 2.81 21.92
C PRO A 70 -27.92 3.38 21.56
#